data_AF-A0A0E9WT73-F1
#
_entry.id   AF-A0A0E9WT73-F1
#
_cell.length_a   1.000
_cell.length_b   1.000
_cell.length_c   1.000
_cell.angle_alpha   90.00
_cell.angle_beta   90.00
_cell.angle_gamma   90.00
#
_symmetry.space_group_name_H-M   'P 1'
#
loop_
_entity.id
_entity.type
_entity.pdbx_description
1 polymer ?
#
loop_
_entity_poly.entity_id
_entity_poly.type
_entity_poly.pdbx_seq_one_letter_code
_entity_poly.pdbx_strand_id
1 'polypeptide(L)'
;MLVDCGWAGLSLDSGGRLPTGYAVIEGHPDLKLLSMTQEHGRVEPISGKLDYEKFPLGSLLSLIPYHACATAVMHPVYFVHSDGVVVDTWTPTRGW
;
A
#
# COMPACT_ATOMS: atom_id res chain seq x y z
N MET A 1 3.84 -11.34 -6.31
CA MET A 1 4.43 -10.22 -7.09
C MET A 1 5.11 -9.22 -6.16
N LEU A 2 6.01 -8.40 -6.70
CA LEU A 2 6.61 -7.29 -5.98
C LEU A 2 5.89 -5.99 -6.34
N VAL A 3 5.73 -5.12 -5.37
CA VAL A 3 5.25 -3.74 -5.53
C VAL A 3 6.31 -2.78 -4.99
N ASP A 4 6.32 -1.55 -5.48
CA ASP A 4 7.23 -0.46 -5.11
C ASP A 4 6.81 0.28 -3.82
N CYS A 5 5.94 -0.34 -3.02
CA CYS A 5 5.54 0.15 -1.72
C CYS A 5 6.04 -0.79 -0.62
N GLY A 6 7.16 -0.43 0.01
CA GLY A 6 7.66 -1.05 1.23
C GLY A 6 7.24 -0.31 2.50
N TRP A 7 7.92 -0.58 3.61
CA TRP A 7 7.60 0.09 4.88
C TRP A 7 7.89 1.60 4.86
N ALA A 8 8.74 2.10 3.96
CA ALA A 8 8.96 3.53 3.77
C ALA A 8 7.76 4.24 3.13
N GLY A 9 6.84 3.52 2.48
CA GLY A 9 5.58 4.04 1.96
C GLY A 9 4.36 3.72 2.82
N LEU A 10 4.44 2.72 3.72
CA LEU A 10 3.27 2.23 4.47
C LEU A 10 3.41 2.30 6.01
N SER A 11 4.63 2.39 6.55
CA SER A 11 5.01 2.06 7.93
C SER A 11 4.98 0.56 8.27
N LEU A 12 5.45 0.19 9.47
CA LEU A 12 5.39 -1.17 10.02
C LEU A 12 4.30 -1.35 11.10
N ASP A 13 3.45 -0.36 11.32
CA ASP A 13 2.57 -0.30 12.51
C ASP A 13 1.57 -1.47 12.59
N SER A 14 1.12 -1.98 11.44
CA SER A 14 0.25 -3.16 11.40
C SER A 14 0.91 -4.41 11.98
N GLY A 15 2.25 -4.50 11.93
CA GLY A 15 3.01 -5.68 12.33
C GLY A 15 2.56 -6.97 11.62
N GLY A 16 1.95 -6.87 10.44
CA GLY A 16 1.41 -8.02 9.71
C GLY A 16 0.17 -8.66 10.36
N ARG A 17 -0.54 -7.95 11.27
CA ARG A 17 -1.65 -8.51 12.05
C ARG A 17 -2.99 -8.58 11.31
N LEU A 18 -3.10 -7.95 10.13
CA LEU A 18 -4.33 -8.07 9.33
C LEU A 18 -4.39 -9.47 8.70
N PRO A 19 -5.59 -10.00 8.42
CA PRO A 19 -5.73 -11.21 7.60
C PRO A 19 -5.06 -11.09 6.23
N THR A 20 -4.97 -9.86 5.71
CA THR A 20 -4.28 -9.49 4.46
C THR A 20 -2.83 -9.05 4.68
N GLY A 21 -2.26 -9.28 5.86
CA GLY A 21 -0.89 -8.94 6.23
C GLY A 21 -0.73 -7.48 6.65
N TYR A 22 -0.03 -6.67 5.85
CA TYR A 22 0.33 -5.31 6.25
C TYR A 22 -0.66 -4.21 5.86
N ALA A 23 -1.51 -4.45 4.85
CA ALA A 23 -2.56 -3.56 4.36
C ALA A 23 -3.68 -4.37 3.71
N VAL A 24 -4.83 -3.75 3.44
CA VAL A 24 -5.84 -4.30 2.53
C VAL A 24 -5.55 -3.80 1.11
N ILE A 25 -5.68 -4.68 0.11
CA ILE A 25 -5.53 -4.31 -1.30
C ILE A 25 -6.93 -4.10 -1.86
N GLU A 26 -7.27 -2.85 -2.14
CA GLU A 26 -8.61 -2.46 -2.57
C GLU A 26 -9.02 -3.17 -3.87
N GLY A 27 -10.24 -3.69 -3.93
CA GLY A 27 -10.73 -4.43 -5.09
C GLY A 27 -10.15 -5.85 -5.27
N HIS A 28 -9.19 -6.25 -4.43
CA HIS A 28 -8.49 -7.53 -4.53
C HIS A 28 -8.52 -8.30 -3.19
N PRO A 29 -9.70 -8.74 -2.73
CA PRO A 29 -9.86 -9.44 -1.45
C PRO A 29 -9.15 -10.80 -1.40
N ASP A 30 -8.75 -11.33 -2.54
CA ASP A 30 -7.99 -12.57 -2.71
C ASP A 30 -6.47 -12.38 -2.57
N LEU A 31 -6.00 -11.15 -2.38
CA LEU A 31 -4.58 -10.82 -2.23
C LEU A 31 -4.24 -10.39 -0.79
N LYS A 32 -2.97 -10.59 -0.42
CA LYS A 32 -2.39 -10.12 0.85
C LYS A 32 -1.01 -9.52 0.62
N LEU A 33 -0.70 -8.46 1.36
CA LEU A 33 0.65 -7.89 1.45
C LEU A 33 1.41 -8.63 2.56
N LEU A 34 2.16 -9.65 2.18
CA LEU A 34 2.74 -10.62 3.11
C LEU A 34 3.95 -10.09 3.89
N SER A 35 4.81 -9.30 3.22
CA SER A 35 6.05 -8.80 3.82
C SER A 35 6.51 -7.53 3.11
N MET A 36 7.34 -6.74 3.78
CA MET A 36 7.94 -5.54 3.20
C MET A 36 9.43 -5.43 3.56
N THR A 37 10.23 -4.96 2.62
CA THR A 37 11.51 -4.29 2.88
C THR A 37 11.29 -2.78 2.91
N GLN A 38 12.35 -1.98 2.86
CA GLN A 38 12.22 -0.52 2.86
C GLN A 38 11.35 -0.01 1.72
N GLU A 39 11.66 -0.41 0.49
CA GLU A 39 11.01 0.14 -0.72
C GLU A 39 10.17 -0.90 -1.47
N HIS A 40 10.17 -2.17 -1.05
CA HIS A 40 9.44 -3.23 -1.75
C HIS A 40 8.46 -3.94 -0.85
N GLY A 41 7.25 -4.15 -1.36
CA GLY A 41 6.22 -5.02 -0.78
C GLY A 41 6.12 -6.33 -1.55
N ARG A 42 5.86 -7.44 -0.85
CA ARG A 42 5.57 -8.74 -1.45
C ARG A 42 4.08 -9.05 -1.33
N VAL A 43 3.40 -9.04 -2.47
CA VAL A 43 1.98 -9.42 -2.57
C VAL A 43 1.85 -10.86 -3.02
N GLU A 44 1.00 -11.61 -2.32
CA GLU A 44 0.69 -13.01 -2.60
C GLU A 44 -0.82 -13.24 -2.60
N PRO A 45 -1.33 -14.27 -3.29
CA PRO A 45 -2.70 -14.69 -3.12
C PRO A 45 -2.91 -15.24 -1.71
N ILE A 46 -4.10 -15.05 -1.15
CA ILE A 46 -4.51 -15.67 0.11
C ILE A 46 -4.51 -17.20 -0.04
N SER A 47 -4.96 -17.70 -1.19
CA SER A 47 -4.96 -19.13 -1.54
C SER A 47 -4.72 -19.34 -3.04
N GLY A 48 -4.19 -20.52 -3.39
CA GLY A 48 -3.93 -20.87 -4.78
C GLY A 48 -2.69 -20.19 -5.36
N LYS A 49 -2.69 -19.97 -6.67
CA LYS A 49 -1.58 -19.37 -7.41
C LYS A 49 -1.97 -17.99 -7.90
N LEU A 50 -0.98 -17.09 -7.94
CA LEU A 50 -1.17 -15.77 -8.53
C LEU A 50 -1.27 -15.90 -10.05
N ASP A 51 -2.29 -15.28 -10.62
CA ASP A 51 -2.43 -15.11 -12.06
C ASP A 51 -1.72 -13.83 -12.48
N TYR A 52 -0.52 -13.97 -13.05
CA TYR A 52 0.30 -12.83 -13.44
C TYR A 52 -0.25 -12.08 -14.66
N GLU A 53 -1.13 -12.69 -15.47
CA GLU A 53 -1.72 -12.01 -16.63
C GLU A 53 -2.66 -10.88 -16.21
N LYS A 54 -3.25 -10.97 -15.01
CA LYS A 54 -4.09 -9.91 -14.41
C LYS A 54 -3.30 -8.71 -13.88
N PHE A 55 -1.99 -8.87 -13.68
CA PHE A 55 -1.11 -7.86 -13.09
C PHE A 55 0.16 -7.68 -13.93
N PRO A 56 0.03 -7.19 -15.19
CA PRO A 56 1.19 -6.85 -16.00
C PRO A 56 2.07 -5.80 -15.28
N LEU A 57 3.37 -5.79 -15.59
CA LEU A 57 4.30 -4.81 -15.02
C LEU A 57 3.80 -3.38 -15.31
N GLY A 58 3.78 -2.54 -14.26
CA GLY A 58 3.23 -1.18 -14.30
C GLY A 58 1.75 -1.08 -13.90
N SER A 59 1.08 -2.19 -13.58
CA SER A 59 -0.25 -2.16 -12.96
C SER A 59 -0.23 -1.40 -11.64
N LEU A 60 -1.28 -0.62 -11.38
CA LEU A 60 -1.46 0.11 -10.13
C LEU A 60 -2.36 -0.66 -9.17
N LEU A 61 -2.00 -0.65 -7.89
CA LEU A 61 -2.79 -1.22 -6.80
C LEU A 61 -2.97 -0.16 -5.71
N SER A 62 -4.17 -0.08 -5.16
CA SER A 62 -4.47 0.80 -4.02
C SER A 62 -4.34 0.03 -2.71
N LEU A 63 -3.46 0.49 -1.82
CA LEU A 63 -3.28 -0.08 -0.49
C LEU A 63 -4.04 0.77 0.54
N ILE A 64 -4.93 0.14 1.30
CA ILE A 64 -5.59 0.76 2.45
C ILE A 64 -4.73 0.47 3.69
N PRO A 65 -4.13 1.51 4.32
CA PRO A 65 -3.21 1.31 5.43
C PRO A 65 -3.94 0.87 6.71
N TYR A 66 -3.24 0.11 7.55
CA TYR A 66 -3.74 -0.28 8.88
C TYR A 66 -3.97 0.93 9.80
N HIS A 67 -3.04 1.89 9.78
CA HIS A 67 -3.06 3.05 10.66
C HIS A 67 -2.72 4.31 9.87
N ALA A 68 -3.74 5.11 9.59
CA ALA A 68 -3.63 6.31 8.76
C ALA A 68 -2.53 7.27 9.24
N CYS A 69 -2.43 7.53 10.54
CA CYS A 69 -1.42 8.46 11.09
C CYS A 69 0.01 7.96 10.83
N ALA A 70 0.28 6.69 11.11
CA ALA A 70 1.61 6.10 10.92
C ALA A 70 2.03 6.13 9.44
N THR A 71 1.11 5.80 8.52
CA THR A 71 1.37 5.88 7.08
C THR A 71 1.54 7.33 6.61
N ALA A 72 0.68 8.26 7.04
CA ALA A 72 0.72 9.66 6.64
C ALA A 72 2.06 10.34 7.02
N VAL A 73 2.69 9.94 8.13
CA VAL A 73 4.02 10.40 8.55
C VAL A 73 5.15 9.91 7.64
N MET A 74 4.90 8.93 6.77
CA MET A 74 5.89 8.46 5.80
C MET A 74 5.91 9.31 4.51
N HIS A 75 4.84 10.04 4.20
CA HIS A 75 4.70 10.79 2.94
C HIS A 75 4.91 12.30 3.09
N PRO A 76 5.88 12.93 2.39
CA PRO A 76 6.15 14.37 2.49
C PRO A 76 5.08 15.23 1.80
N VAL A 77 4.22 14.61 0.99
CA VAL A 77 3.16 15.24 0.21
C VAL A 77 1.97 14.28 0.14
N TYR A 78 0.75 14.79 0.19
CA TYR A 78 -0.48 14.04 -0.08
C TYR A 78 -1.11 14.52 -1.38
N PHE A 79 -1.46 13.59 -2.26
CA PHE A 79 -2.24 13.89 -3.45
C PHE A 79 -3.73 13.76 -3.12
N VAL A 80 -4.45 14.87 -3.13
CA VAL A 80 -5.89 14.89 -2.89
C VAL A 80 -6.58 14.71 -4.22
N HIS A 81 -7.53 13.78 -4.29
CA HIS A 81 -8.21 13.45 -5.54
C HIS A 81 -9.74 13.42 -5.37
N SER A 82 -10.43 13.63 -6.48
CA SER A 82 -11.88 13.46 -6.62
C SER A 82 -12.14 12.83 -7.99
N ASP A 83 -12.97 11.78 -8.05
CA ASP A 83 -13.29 11.04 -9.28
C ASP A 83 -12.07 10.63 -10.12
N GLY A 84 -11.00 10.17 -9.44
CA GLY A 84 -9.76 9.70 -10.07
C GLY A 84 -8.83 10.80 -10.57
N VAL A 85 -9.17 12.08 -10.36
CA VAL A 85 -8.36 13.23 -10.77
C VAL A 85 -7.76 13.89 -9.54
N VAL A 86 -6.45 14.18 -9.57
CA VAL A 86 -5.80 14.98 -8.52
C VAL A 86 -6.33 16.41 -8.58
N VAL A 87 -6.91 16.86 -7.48
CA VAL A 87 -7.51 18.19 -7.33
C VAL A 87 -6.69 19.12 -6.45
N ASP A 88 -5.81 18.58 -5.60
CA ASP A 88 -4.95 19.39 -4.73
C ASP A 88 -3.72 18.59 -4.27
N THR A 89 -2.75 19.29 -3.68
CA THR A 89 -1.53 18.73 -3.13
C THR A 89 -1.28 19.33 -1.75
N TRP A 90 -1.29 18.50 -0.71
CA TRP A 90 -1.12 18.96 0.68
C TRP A 90 0.27 18.61 1.19
N THR A 91 0.93 19.57 1.83
CA THR A 91 2.23 19.37 2.49
C THR A 91 2.04 19.36 4.00
N PRO A 92 2.20 18.22 4.68
CA PRO A 92 2.09 18.13 6.14
C PRO A 92 3.27 18.80 6.85
N THR A 93 3.00 19.38 8.02
CA THR A 93 4.06 19.76 8.97
C THR A 93 4.67 18.51 9.61
N ARG A 94 5.95 18.56 9.96
CA ARG A 94 6.71 17.42 10.51
C ARG A 94 7.70 17.88 11.59
N GLY A 95 8.05 16.95 12.47
CA GLY A 95 8.99 17.19 13.55
C GLY A 95 8.33 17.78 14.79
N TRP A 96 9.13 18.52 15.57
CA TRP A 96 8.75 19.24 16.79
C TRP A 96 9.23 20.67 16.68
#